data_AF-A0A328SNF0-F1
#
_entry.id   AF-A0A328SNF0-F1
#
_cell.length_a   1.000
_cell.length_b   1.000
_cell.length_c   1.000
_cell.angle_alpha   90.00
_cell.angle_beta   90.00
_cell.angle_gamma   90.00
#
_symmetry.space_group_name_H-M   'P 1'
#
loop_
_entity.id
_entity.type
_entity.pdbx_description
1 polymer ?
#
loop_
_entity_poly.entity_id
_entity_poly.type
_entity_poly.pdbx_seq_one_letter_code
_entity_poly.pdbx_strand_id
1 'polypeptide(L)'
;MAYKVVVSDADATYQLELEDKDAKIVNGLKIGDEFSGGVLGLKGYKLKITGGSDKNGFPMKPDVDGTRRFKSLVSEGVGFKPTKKGLRRRKT
;
A
#
# COMPACT_ATOMS: atom_id res chain seq x y z
N MET A 1 4.66 2.39 16.17
CA MET A 1 5.47 2.99 15.06
C MET A 1 4.44 3.71 14.20
N ALA A 2 4.54 5.03 14.03
CA ALA A 2 3.43 5.79 13.44
C ALA A 2 3.12 5.32 12.01
N TYR A 3 1.87 4.97 11.75
CA TYR A 3 1.39 4.63 10.41
C TYR A 3 0.97 5.91 9.71
N LYS A 4 1.65 6.24 8.62
CA LYS A 4 1.26 7.36 7.76
C LYS A 4 0.27 6.85 6.72
N VAL A 5 -0.92 7.42 6.70
CA VAL A 5 -1.95 7.11 5.72
C VAL A 5 -2.18 8.31 4.83
N VAL A 6 -2.09 8.07 3.53
CA VAL A 6 -2.33 9.08 2.51
C VAL A 6 -3.71 8.80 1.92
N VAL A 7 -4.66 9.69 2.18
CA VAL A 7 -6.01 9.63 1.64
C VAL A 7 -6.07 10.57 0.44
N SER A 8 -6.30 10.01 -0.73
CA SER A 8 -6.55 10.78 -1.94
C SER A 8 -8.06 10.86 -2.16
N ASP A 9 -8.58 12.08 -2.15
CA ASP A 9 -9.79 12.43 -2.88
C ASP A 9 -9.34 12.91 -4.28
N ALA A 10 -10.18 12.78 -5.32
CA ALA A 10 -9.75 12.92 -6.72
C ALA A 10 -8.89 14.16 -7.03
N ASP A 11 -9.13 15.27 -6.34
CA ASP A 11 -8.40 16.53 -6.49
C ASP A 11 -7.43 16.85 -5.34
N ALA A 12 -7.57 16.21 -4.18
CA ALA A 12 -6.86 16.58 -2.96
C ALA A 12 -6.26 15.36 -2.23
N THR A 13 -5.01 15.50 -1.80
CA THR A 13 -4.32 14.46 -1.03
C THR A 13 -4.10 14.94 0.40
N TYR A 14 -4.55 14.15 1.37
CA TYR A 14 -4.40 14.42 2.79
C TYR A 14 -3.52 13.35 3.44
N GLN A 15 -2.50 13.78 4.18
CA GLN A 15 -1.67 12.89 4.97
C GLN A 15 -2.15 12.90 6.43
N LEU A 16 -2.55 11.74 6.92
CA LEU A 16 -3.01 11.51 8.28
C LEU A 16 -2.06 10.54 8.99
N GLU A 17 -1.90 10.71 10.30
CA GLU A 17 -1.15 9.79 11.14
C GLU A 17 -2.14 8.93 11.95
N LEU A 18 -1.96 7.61 11.91
CA LEU A 18 -2.76 6.65 12.66
C LEU A 18 -2.01 6.20 13.91
N GLU A 19 -2.76 6.05 15.01
CA GLU A 19 -2.28 5.37 16.22
C GLU A 19 -2.21 3.85 16.02
N ASP A 20 -1.31 3.20 16.77
CA ASP A 20 -1.03 1.76 16.66
C ASP A 20 -2.26 0.86 16.96
N LYS A 21 -3.30 1.39 17.63
CA LYS A 21 -4.54 0.64 17.92
C LYS A 21 -5.40 0.44 16.67
N ASP A 22 -5.57 1.51 15.91
CA ASP A 22 -6.38 1.55 14.68
C ASP A 22 -5.67 0.87 13.51
N ALA A 23 -4.35 0.87 13.52
CA ALA A 23 -3.53 0.15 12.55
C ALA A 23 -3.78 -1.37 12.56
N LYS A 24 -4.22 -1.97 13.68
CA LYS A 24 -4.56 -3.39 13.74
C LYS A 24 -5.73 -3.79 12.83
N ILE A 25 -6.67 -2.87 12.60
CA ILE A 25 -7.82 -3.11 11.73
C ILE A 25 -7.38 -3.13 10.27
N VAL A 26 -6.42 -2.27 9.91
CA VAL A 26 -5.83 -2.20 8.57
C VAL A 26 -4.88 -3.38 8.33
N ASN A 27 -4.17 -3.82 9.38
CA ASN A 27 -3.25 -4.95 9.36
C ASN A 27 -4.00 -6.29 9.27
N GLY A 28 -4.36 -6.67 8.04
CA GLY A 28 -5.08 -7.91 7.74
C GLY A 28 -5.93 -7.79 6.48
N LEU A 29 -6.22 -6.56 6.04
CA LEU A 29 -6.90 -6.28 4.79
C LEU A 29 -5.94 -6.43 3.60
N LYS A 30 -6.49 -6.83 2.45
CA LYS A 30 -5.74 -6.92 1.20
C LYS A 30 -5.81 -5.60 0.45
N ILE A 31 -4.85 -5.41 -0.46
CA ILE A 31 -4.92 -4.31 -1.44
C ILE A 31 -6.12 -4.57 -2.34
N GLY A 32 -7.01 -3.58 -2.43
CA GLY A 32 -8.28 -3.67 -3.13
C GLY A 32 -9.49 -3.74 -2.20
N ASP A 33 -9.30 -4.07 -0.92
CA ASP A 33 -10.39 -4.12 0.04
C ASP A 33 -10.85 -2.71 0.45
N GLU A 34 -12.13 -2.63 0.80
CA GLU A 34 -12.77 -1.42 1.31
C GLU A 34 -12.97 -1.51 2.82
N PHE A 35 -12.69 -0.42 3.53
CA PHE A 35 -12.92 -0.31 4.97
C PHE A 35 -13.55 1.03 5.34
N SER A 36 -14.13 1.09 6.52
CA SER A 36 -14.76 2.32 7.02
C SER A 36 -13.70 3.34 7.44
N GLY A 37 -13.77 4.55 6.87
CA GLY A 37 -12.90 5.68 7.19
C GLY A 37 -13.07 6.21 8.61
N GLY A 38 -14.04 5.71 9.38
CA GLY A 38 -14.20 6.03 10.81
C GLY A 38 -12.94 5.76 11.63
N VAL A 39 -12.12 4.78 11.22
CA VAL A 39 -10.81 4.44 11.82
C VAL A 39 -9.80 5.59 11.69
N LEU A 40 -9.94 6.43 10.68
CA LEU A 40 -9.07 7.58 10.38
C LEU A 40 -9.69 8.92 10.82
N GLY A 41 -10.80 8.89 11.57
CA GLY A 41 -11.58 10.08 11.91
C GLY A 41 -12.48 10.59 10.77
N LEU A 42 -12.47 9.94 9.60
CA LEU A 42 -13.30 10.24 8.43
C LEU A 42 -14.65 9.51 8.54
N LYS A 43 -15.48 9.97 9.48
CA LYS A 43 -16.82 9.40 9.70
C LYS A 43 -17.69 9.56 8.45
N GLY A 44 -18.25 8.45 7.96
CA GLY A 44 -19.16 8.43 6.80
C GLY A 44 -18.49 8.08 5.46
N TYR A 45 -17.17 8.03 5.39
CA TYR A 45 -16.45 7.66 4.16
C TYR A 45 -16.07 6.17 4.16
N LYS A 46 -16.13 5.54 2.98
CA LYS A 46 -15.50 4.25 2.72
C LYS A 46 -14.20 4.50 1.98
N LEU A 47 -13.14 3.89 2.44
CA LEU A 47 -11.81 4.03 1.85
C LEU A 47 -11.39 2.69 1.26
N LYS A 48 -10.73 2.75 0.10
CA LYS A 48 -10.17 1.58 -0.58
C LYS A 48 -8.66 1.57 -0.42
N ILE A 49 -8.10 0.41 -0.06
CA ILE A 49 -6.65 0.24 0.00
C ILE A 49 -6.13 0.11 -1.43
N THR A 50 -5.42 1.12 -1.93
CA THR A 50 -4.82 1.12 -3.27
C THR A 50 -3.40 0.57 -3.28
N GLY A 51 -2.70 0.63 -2.15
CA GLY A 51 -1.34 0.13 -2.00
C GLY A 51 -0.69 0.58 -0.69
N GLY A 52 0.62 0.36 -0.59
CA GLY A 52 1.39 0.73 0.59
C GLY A 52 2.89 0.61 0.33
N SER A 53 3.67 1.15 1.27
CA SER A 53 5.13 1.03 1.28
C SER A 53 5.60 0.51 2.64
N ASP A 54 6.57 -0.39 2.62
CA ASP A 54 7.23 -0.88 3.83
C ASP A 54 8.26 0.15 4.35
N LYS A 55 8.77 -0.03 5.58
CA LYS A 55 9.79 0.80 6.23
C LYS A 55 11.02 1.07 5.35
N ASN A 56 11.37 0.12 4.50
CA ASN A 56 12.53 0.20 3.60
C ASN A 56 12.19 0.82 2.23
N GLY A 57 10.97 1.31 2.02
CA GLY A 57 10.51 1.87 0.76
C GLY A 57 10.16 0.82 -0.30
N PHE A 58 9.95 -0.44 0.09
CA PHE A 58 9.47 -1.47 -0.85
C PHE A 58 7.97 -1.29 -1.07
N PRO A 59 7.51 -1.19 -2.33
CA PRO A 59 6.10 -1.09 -2.63
C PRO A 59 5.41 -2.43 -2.46
N MET A 60 4.18 -2.42 -1.95
CA MET A 60 3.34 -3.60 -1.93
C MET A 60 2.69 -3.83 -3.31
N LYS A 61 2.61 -5.09 -3.75
CA LYS A 61 2.01 -5.47 -5.04
C LYS A 61 0.73 -6.28 -4.78
N PRO A 62 -0.41 -5.96 -5.41
CA PRO A 62 -1.69 -6.65 -5.17
C PRO A 62 -1.69 -8.13 -5.59
N ASP A 63 -0.82 -8.48 -6.53
CA ASP A 63 -0.64 -9.83 -7.09
C ASP A 63 0.17 -10.77 -6.16
N VAL A 64 0.58 -10.29 -4.99
CA VAL A 64 1.48 -11.02 -4.09
C VAL A 64 0.75 -11.31 -2.80
N ASP A 65 0.41 -12.57 -2.59
CA ASP A 65 -0.19 -13.00 -1.34
C ASP A 65 0.86 -13.15 -0.23
N GLY A 66 0.48 -12.68 0.95
CA GLY A 66 1.22 -12.84 2.19
C GLY A 66 1.95 -11.58 2.65
N THR A 67 2.22 -11.53 3.95
CA THR A 67 2.79 -10.37 4.65
C THR A 67 4.32 -10.29 4.57
N ARG A 68 4.96 -11.29 3.94
CA ARG A 68 6.42 -11.41 3.89
C ARG A 68 7.00 -10.80 2.62
N ARG A 69 8.22 -10.29 2.73
CA ARG A 69 9.03 -9.88 1.56
C ARG A 69 9.39 -11.11 0.74
N PHE A 70 9.10 -11.11 -0.56
CA PHE A 70 9.51 -12.17 -1.47
C PHE A 70 10.24 -11.58 -2.67
N LYS A 71 11.20 -12.32 -3.23
CA LYS A 71 11.97 -11.87 -4.39
C LYS A 71 11.42 -12.50 -5.66
N SER A 72 10.81 -11.69 -6.51
CA SER A 72 10.32 -12.13 -7.83
C SER A 72 11.20 -11.62 -8.97
N LEU A 73 11.19 -12.34 -10.10
CA LEU A 73 11.80 -11.87 -11.34
C LEU A 73 10.77 -11.00 -12.08
N VAL A 74 10.95 -9.69 -11.99
CA VAL A 74 10.02 -8.71 -12.58
C VAL A 74 10.58 -8.21 -13.91
N SER A 75 9.73 -8.19 -14.94
CA SER A 75 10.03 -7.60 -16.26
C SER A 75 9.56 -6.15 -16.35
N GLU A 76 8.40 -5.83 -15.79
CA GLU A 76 7.78 -4.50 -15.84
C GLU A 76 6.71 -4.37 -14.73
N GLY A 77 6.36 -3.13 -14.35
CA GLY A 77 5.22 -2.81 -13.49
C GLY A 77 5.59 -2.24 -12.13
N VAL A 78 4.75 -2.53 -11.12
CA VAL A 78 4.90 -2.00 -9.76
C VAL A 78 6.25 -2.43 -9.17
N GLY A 79 7.07 -1.46 -8.76
CA GLY A 79 8.40 -1.68 -8.19
C GLY A 79 9.55 -1.85 -9.20
N PHE A 80 9.28 -1.99 -10.50
CA PHE A 80 10.32 -2.08 -11.53
C PHE A 80 9.93 -1.35 -12.83
N LYS A 81 10.63 -0.25 -13.10
CA LYS A 81 10.57 0.47 -14.38
C LYS A 81 11.80 0.09 -15.22
N PRO A 82 11.67 -0.78 -16.25
CA PRO A 82 12.78 -1.17 -17.09
C PRO A 82 13.24 0.00 -17.97
N THR A 83 14.56 0.17 -18.14
CA THR A 83 15.14 1.21 -19.01
C THR A 83 15.39 0.74 -20.44
N LYS A 84 15.38 -0.58 -20.67
CA LYS A 84 15.58 -1.23 -21.97
C LYS A 84 14.56 -2.35 -22.12
N LYS A 85 14.12 -2.57 -23.37
CA LYS A 85 13.21 -3.65 -23.73
C LYS A 85 13.86 -5.01 -23.43
N GLY A 86 13.15 -5.88 -22.71
CA GLY A 86 13.62 -7.21 -22.32
C GLY A 86 14.45 -7.27 -21.03
N LEU A 87 14.71 -6.16 -20.34
CA LEU A 87 15.34 -6.19 -19.02
C LEU A 87 14.42 -6.86 -18.00
N ARG A 88 14.95 -7.86 -17.30
CA ARG A 88 14.30 -8.48 -16.15
C ARG A 88 15.23 -8.37 -14.96
N ARG A 89 14.69 -8.02 -13.79
CA ARG A 89 15.48 -7.92 -12.56
C ARG A 89 14.79 -8.65 -11.43
N ARG A 90 15.58 -9.39 -10.66
CA ARG A 90 15.10 -9.95 -9.41
C ARG A 90 15.01 -8.83 -8.38
N LYS A 91 13.79 -8.49 -7.97
CA LYS A 91 13.52 -7.47 -6.94
C LYS A 91 12.73 -8.07 -5.80
N THR A 92 12.94 -7.49 -4.63
CA THR A 92 12.15 -7.74 -3.41
C THR A 92 10.91 -6.86 -3.41
#